data_AF-X1M9S2-F1
#
_entry.id   AF-X1M9S2-F1
#
_cell.length_a   1.000
_cell.length_b   1.000
_cell.length_c   1.000
_cell.angle_alpha   90.00
_cell.angle_beta   90.00
_cell.angle_gamma   90.00
#
_symmetry.space_group_name_H-M   'P 1'
#
loop_
_entity.id
_entity.type
_entity.pdbx_description
1 polymer ?
#
loop_
_entity_poly.entity_id
_entity_poly.type
_entity_poly.pdbx_seq_one_letter_code
_entity_poly.pdbx_strand_id
1 'polypeptide(L)'
;MLKQRINSELEKLTYLEKTGKTNKLIHYQGFKRFEEIKRFELLSDKEITITKIYGKTPIDIGGSGVNIKNILGENEIKAWEADIRYHLNYIFDRQLIPGLIYRINNGKLEKINYQESTEETKKLTSELKEIFKNEAPEMQEFSEKFIDIIPKPLFT
;
A
#
# COMPACT_ATOMS: atom_id res chain seq x y z
N MET A 1 -19.85 -6.57 -21.85
CA MET A 1 -19.16 -7.62 -22.63
C MET A 1 -17.64 -7.70 -22.37
N LEU A 2 -16.92 -6.58 -22.16
CA LEU A 2 -15.46 -6.61 -21.87
C LEU A 2 -15.09 -7.23 -20.50
N LYS A 3 -15.95 -7.06 -19.48
CA LYS A 3 -15.72 -7.52 -18.09
C LYS A 3 -15.52 -9.03 -17.93
N GLN A 4 -16.31 -9.84 -18.63
CA GLN A 4 -16.13 -11.29 -18.66
C GLN A 4 -14.92 -11.71 -19.49
N ARG A 5 -14.53 -10.91 -20.49
CA ARG A 5 -13.50 -11.27 -21.45
C ARG A 5 -12.11 -11.27 -20.83
N ILE A 6 -11.77 -10.24 -20.06
CA ILE A 6 -10.45 -10.12 -19.40
C ILE A 6 -10.26 -11.20 -18.32
N ASN A 7 -11.26 -11.42 -17.47
CA ASN A 7 -11.21 -12.52 -16.50
C ASN A 7 -11.11 -13.88 -17.21
N SER A 8 -11.84 -14.09 -18.31
CA SER A 8 -11.71 -15.32 -19.10
C SER A 8 -10.36 -15.49 -19.77
N GLU A 9 -9.65 -14.40 -20.11
CA GLU A 9 -8.32 -14.45 -20.75
C GLU A 9 -7.24 -14.79 -19.71
N LEU A 10 -7.31 -14.21 -18.51
CA LEU A 10 -6.41 -14.55 -17.39
C LEU A 10 -6.66 -15.97 -16.84
N GLU A 11 -7.92 -16.44 -16.89
CA GLU A 11 -8.30 -17.83 -16.64
C GLU A 11 -7.87 -18.81 -17.75
N LYS A 12 -7.24 -18.34 -18.83
CA LYS A 12 -6.76 -19.18 -19.96
C LYS A 12 -5.24 -19.19 -20.13
N LEU A 13 -4.48 -18.56 -19.24
CA LEU A 13 -3.01 -18.53 -19.35
C LEU A 13 -2.41 -19.94 -19.32
N THR A 14 -1.64 -20.30 -20.35
CA THR A 14 -1.21 -21.68 -20.65
C THR A 14 0.31 -21.70 -20.89
N TYR A 15 1.04 -22.67 -20.33
CA TYR A 15 2.37 -23.08 -20.85
C TYR A 15 2.42 -24.60 -21.03
N LEU A 16 2.99 -25.04 -22.15
CA LEU A 16 3.03 -26.44 -22.58
C LEU A 16 4.30 -26.69 -23.39
N GLU A 17 5.35 -27.19 -22.74
CA GLU A 17 6.38 -27.98 -23.42
C GLU A 17 6.75 -29.19 -22.55
N LYS A 18 5.80 -30.15 -22.45
CA LYS A 18 6.03 -31.63 -22.53
C LYS A 18 4.89 -32.53 -22.03
N THR A 19 3.82 -32.07 -21.37
CA THR A 19 2.96 -33.00 -20.57
C THR A 19 1.44 -32.90 -20.68
N GLY A 20 0.85 -32.03 -21.50
CA GLY A 20 -0.62 -32.00 -21.64
C GLY A 20 -1.34 -31.16 -20.56
N LYS A 21 -1.70 -29.94 -20.97
CA LYS A 21 -2.74 -29.01 -20.48
C LYS A 21 -2.99 -28.86 -18.96
N THR A 22 -2.56 -27.72 -18.40
CA THR A 22 -3.23 -27.02 -17.28
C THR A 22 -2.92 -25.51 -17.26
N ASN A 23 -3.84 -24.67 -16.74
CA ASN A 23 -3.63 -23.23 -16.55
C ASN A 23 -2.68 -22.98 -15.36
N LYS A 24 -1.45 -22.55 -15.62
CA LYS A 24 -0.40 -22.43 -14.58
C LYS A 24 -0.76 -21.43 -13.47
N LEU A 25 -1.50 -20.36 -13.78
CA LEU A 25 -1.81 -19.31 -12.81
C LEU A 25 -2.85 -19.77 -11.79
N ILE A 26 -3.98 -20.35 -12.22
CA ILE A 26 -5.03 -20.79 -11.29
C ILE A 26 -4.62 -22.05 -10.49
N HIS A 27 -3.72 -22.86 -11.05
CA HIS A 27 -3.18 -24.04 -10.39
C HIS A 27 -1.95 -23.73 -9.54
N TYR A 28 -1.45 -22.49 -9.58
CA TYR A 28 -0.34 -22.08 -8.73
C TYR A 28 -0.78 -22.10 -7.27
N GLN A 29 -0.04 -22.82 -6.42
CA GLN A 29 -0.33 -22.96 -4.98
C GLN A 29 -0.51 -21.60 -4.27
N GLY A 30 0.22 -20.57 -4.69
CA GLY A 30 0.16 -19.22 -4.13
C GLY A 30 -0.99 -18.36 -4.66
N PHE A 31 -1.75 -18.80 -5.67
CA PHE A 31 -2.91 -18.07 -6.18
C PHE A 31 -4.09 -18.12 -5.19
N LYS A 32 -4.84 -17.01 -5.08
CA LYS A 32 -6.01 -16.91 -4.21
C LYS A 32 -7.29 -16.58 -4.97
N ARG A 33 -7.33 -15.47 -5.70
CA ARG A 33 -8.51 -15.04 -6.48
C ARG A 33 -8.19 -13.89 -7.44
N PHE A 34 -9.13 -13.63 -8.33
CA PHE A 34 -9.20 -12.41 -9.12
C PHE A 34 -10.23 -11.42 -8.55
N GLU A 35 -10.06 -10.14 -8.87
CA GLU A 35 -11.03 -9.08 -8.63
C GLU A 35 -10.97 -8.08 -9.77
N GLU A 36 -12.10 -7.77 -10.38
CA GLU A 36 -12.18 -6.67 -11.32
C GLU A 36 -12.32 -5.35 -10.56
N ILE A 37 -11.43 -4.40 -10.81
CA ILE A 37 -11.44 -3.08 -10.18
C ILE A 37 -11.36 -1.99 -11.23
N LYS A 38 -11.91 -0.83 -10.89
CA LYS A 38 -11.72 0.40 -11.65
C LYS A 38 -10.55 1.19 -11.06
N ARG A 39 -9.69 1.70 -11.93
CA ARG A 39 -8.58 2.57 -11.56
C ARG A 39 -8.49 3.73 -12.55
N PHE A 40 -8.02 4.86 -12.04
CA PHE A 40 -7.80 6.04 -12.85
C PHE A 40 -6.38 5.99 -13.41
N GLU A 41 -6.24 5.98 -14.74
CA GLU A 41 -4.96 6.04 -15.42
C GLU A 41 -4.53 7.49 -15.61
N LEU A 42 -3.49 7.89 -14.86
CA LEU A 42 -3.05 9.29 -14.77
C LEU A 42 -2.52 9.86 -16.09
N LEU A 43 -1.95 9.02 -16.97
CA LEU A 43 -1.37 9.49 -18.23
C LEU A 43 -2.42 9.81 -19.29
N SER A 44 -3.51 9.04 -19.31
CA SER A 44 -4.56 9.15 -20.32
C SER A 44 -5.81 9.90 -19.81
N ASP A 45 -5.80 10.27 -18.52
CA ASP A 45 -6.87 10.96 -17.80
C ASP A 45 -8.22 10.22 -17.89
N LYS A 46 -8.18 8.89 -17.78
CA LYS A 46 -9.33 8.01 -17.98
C LYS A 46 -9.45 6.93 -16.90
N GLU A 47 -10.70 6.55 -16.61
CA GLU A 47 -10.97 5.37 -15.79
C GLU A 47 -10.84 4.10 -16.65
N ILE A 48 -9.91 3.22 -16.26
CA ILE A 48 -9.68 1.92 -16.87
C ILE A 48 -10.16 0.80 -15.95
N THR A 49 -10.61 -0.30 -16.56
CA THR A 49 -10.93 -1.53 -15.82
C THR A 49 -9.72 -2.45 -15.86
N ILE A 50 -9.27 -2.88 -14.68
CA ILE A 50 -8.12 -3.78 -14.53
C ILE A 50 -8.48 -4.97 -13.65
N THR A 51 -7.75 -6.07 -13.79
CA THR A 51 -7.88 -7.23 -12.91
C THR A 51 -6.81 -7.19 -11.83
N LYS A 52 -7.25 -7.08 -10.57
CA LYS A 52 -6.41 -7.26 -9.39
C LYS A 52 -6.29 -8.74 -9.06
N ILE A 53 -5.07 -9.22 -8.91
CA ILE A 53 -4.77 -10.62 -8.62
C ILE A 53 -4.32 -10.72 -7.16
N TYR A 54 -4.92 -11.63 -6.41
CA TYR A 54 -4.58 -11.89 -5.02
C TYR A 54 -3.74 -13.15 -4.90
N GLY A 55 -2.60 -13.04 -4.24
CA GLY A 55 -1.79 -14.17 -3.77
C GLY A 55 -2.11 -14.52 -2.32
N LYS A 56 -1.63 -15.68 -1.85
CA LYS A 56 -1.74 -16.11 -0.46
C LYS A 56 -0.72 -15.39 0.42
N THR A 57 0.50 -15.20 -0.08
CA THR A 57 1.60 -14.56 0.64
C THR A 57 2.35 -13.55 -0.25
N PRO A 58 3.14 -12.64 0.33
CA PRO A 58 3.94 -11.68 -0.44
C PRO A 58 4.93 -12.32 -1.43
N ILE A 59 5.53 -13.44 -1.08
CA ILE A 59 6.52 -14.12 -1.93
C ILE A 59 5.85 -14.72 -3.18
N ASP A 60 4.56 -15.09 -3.08
CA ASP A 60 3.75 -15.59 -4.18
C ASP A 60 3.47 -14.54 -5.26
N ILE A 61 3.65 -13.24 -4.96
CA ILE A 61 3.44 -12.15 -5.91
C ILE A 61 4.68 -11.91 -6.76
N GLY A 62 5.83 -11.64 -6.14
CA GLY A 62 7.05 -11.16 -6.83
C GLY A 62 8.37 -11.65 -6.24
N GLY A 63 8.38 -12.76 -5.50
CA GLY A 63 9.58 -13.34 -4.89
C GLY A 63 10.54 -14.05 -5.84
N SER A 64 11.52 -14.78 -5.31
CA SER A 64 12.38 -15.65 -6.11
C SER A 64 11.63 -16.92 -6.57
N GLY A 65 11.89 -17.39 -7.80
CA GLY A 65 11.33 -18.65 -8.30
C GLY A 65 9.96 -18.49 -8.99
N VAL A 66 9.08 -19.46 -8.79
CA VAL A 66 7.73 -19.44 -9.39
C VAL A 66 6.81 -18.58 -8.53
N ASN A 67 6.29 -17.50 -9.11
CA ASN A 67 5.36 -16.56 -8.50
C ASN A 67 4.39 -16.01 -9.56
N ILE A 68 3.37 -15.28 -9.14
CA ILE A 68 2.35 -14.70 -10.02
C ILE A 68 2.96 -13.76 -11.07
N LYS A 69 3.87 -12.86 -10.68
CA LYS A 69 4.54 -11.93 -11.62
C LYS A 69 5.25 -12.66 -12.75
N ASN A 70 6.00 -13.70 -12.42
CA ASN A 70 6.77 -14.49 -13.37
C ASN A 70 5.86 -15.32 -14.27
N ILE A 71 4.79 -15.92 -13.73
CA ILE A 71 3.79 -16.64 -14.53
C ILE A 71 3.11 -15.70 -15.53
N LEU A 72 2.79 -14.46 -15.15
CA LEU A 72 2.23 -13.47 -16.06
C LEU A 72 3.25 -13.05 -17.13
N GLY A 73 4.50 -12.82 -16.74
CA GLY A 73 5.59 -12.45 -17.65
C GLY A 73 5.90 -13.52 -18.70
N GLU A 74 5.82 -14.81 -18.33
CA GLU A 74 5.93 -15.94 -19.27
C GLU A 74 4.84 -15.92 -20.36
N ASN A 75 3.70 -15.27 -20.10
CA ASN A 75 2.59 -15.11 -21.04
C ASN A 75 2.56 -13.71 -21.69
N GLU A 76 3.69 -12.99 -21.63
CA GLU A 76 3.81 -11.61 -22.16
C GLU A 76 2.85 -10.60 -21.53
N ILE A 77 2.32 -10.91 -20.34
CA ILE A 77 1.45 -10.01 -19.57
C ILE A 77 2.27 -9.26 -18.53
N LYS A 78 2.29 -7.93 -18.65
CA LYS A 78 2.93 -7.05 -17.67
C LYS A 78 2.09 -6.99 -16.39
N ALA A 79 2.69 -7.43 -15.28
CA ALA A 79 2.14 -7.21 -13.94
C ALA A 79 2.54 -5.82 -13.44
N TRP A 80 1.55 -5.01 -13.08
CA TRP A 80 1.75 -3.68 -12.48
C TRP A 80 1.83 -3.81 -10.96
N GLU A 81 2.63 -2.96 -10.31
CA GLU A 81 2.80 -2.92 -8.85
C GLU A 81 3.29 -4.21 -8.18
N ALA A 82 3.68 -5.24 -8.95
CA ALA A 82 4.11 -6.54 -8.42
C ALA A 82 5.50 -6.54 -7.76
N ASP A 83 6.26 -5.44 -7.90
CA ASP A 83 7.59 -5.26 -7.32
C ASP A 83 7.58 -4.42 -6.02
N ILE A 84 6.41 -3.96 -5.59
CA ILE A 84 6.28 -3.19 -4.35
C ILE A 84 6.36 -4.16 -3.16
N ARG A 85 7.32 -3.94 -2.25
CA ARG A 85 7.44 -4.72 -1.01
C ARG A 85 6.14 -4.68 -0.22
N TYR A 86 5.69 -5.83 0.29
CA TYR A 86 4.38 -5.95 0.94
C TYR A 86 4.15 -4.98 2.10
N HIS A 87 5.17 -4.75 2.94
CA HIS A 87 5.04 -3.78 4.04
C HIS A 87 4.80 -2.35 3.53
N LEU A 88 5.38 -1.97 2.38
CA LEU A 88 5.12 -0.67 1.74
C LEU A 88 3.71 -0.63 1.15
N ASN A 89 3.29 -1.68 0.43
CA ASN A 89 1.92 -1.75 -0.08
C ASN A 89 0.89 -1.65 1.05
N TYR A 90 1.11 -2.33 2.18
CA TYR A 90 0.26 -2.21 3.37
C TYR A 90 0.20 -0.77 3.91
N ILE A 91 1.34 -0.09 3.99
CA ILE A 91 1.42 1.31 4.42
C ILE A 91 0.64 2.21 3.46
N PHE A 92 0.80 2.05 2.14
CA PHE A 92 0.12 2.84 1.13
C PHE A 92 -1.40 2.60 1.12
N ASP A 93 -1.83 1.34 1.13
CA ASP A 93 -3.25 0.97 1.12
C ASP A 93 -3.97 1.50 2.37
N ARG A 94 -3.28 1.59 3.50
CA ARG A 94 -3.80 2.07 4.78
C ARG A 94 -3.53 3.55 5.04
N GLN A 95 -2.85 4.24 4.11
CA GLN A 95 -2.42 5.64 4.24
C GLN A 95 -1.69 5.92 5.56
N LEU A 96 -0.89 4.95 6.02
CA LEU A 96 -0.10 5.09 7.23
C LEU A 96 1.12 5.95 6.94
N ILE A 97 1.40 6.86 7.86
CA ILE A 97 2.63 7.67 7.88
C ILE A 97 3.49 7.13 9.02
N PRO A 98 4.59 6.41 8.73
CA PRO A 98 5.54 5.96 9.73
C PRO A 98 6.07 7.13 10.57
N GLY A 99 6.30 6.89 11.86
CA GLY A 99 6.75 7.92 12.81
C GLY A 99 5.61 8.64 13.55
N LEU A 100 4.41 8.73 12.97
CA LEU A 100 3.26 9.33 13.64
C LEU A 100 2.64 8.40 14.71
N ILE A 101 1.80 8.96 15.57
CA ILE A 101 1.10 8.21 16.62
C ILE A 101 -0.29 7.80 16.13
N TYR A 102 -0.65 6.56 16.43
CA TYR A 102 -1.95 6.00 16.13
C TYR A 102 -2.56 5.41 17.39
N ARG A 103 -3.88 5.52 17.51
CA ARG A 103 -4.67 4.77 18.48
C ARG A 103 -5.26 3.55 17.80
N ILE A 104 -5.33 2.43 18.52
CA ILE A 104 -6.09 1.26 18.07
C ILE A 104 -7.53 1.42 18.55
N ASN A 105 -8.46 1.53 17.60
CA ASN A 105 -9.88 1.59 17.87
C ASN A 105 -10.58 0.49 17.03
N ASN A 106 -11.22 -0.48 17.70
CA ASN A 106 -11.88 -1.61 17.05
C ASN A 106 -11.00 -2.33 15.99
N GLY A 107 -9.71 -2.51 16.29
CA GLY A 107 -8.74 -3.17 15.40
C GLY A 107 -8.29 -2.32 14.20
N LYS A 108 -8.67 -1.04 14.13
CA LYS A 108 -8.18 -0.07 13.14
C LYS A 108 -7.20 0.90 13.79
N LEU A 109 -6.18 1.27 13.02
CA LEU A 109 -5.23 2.32 13.40
C LEU A 109 -5.82 3.67 12.98
N GLU A 110 -6.08 4.54 13.95
CA GLU A 110 -6.57 5.90 13.75
C GLU A 110 -5.44 6.86 14.10
N LYS A 111 -5.06 7.74 13.15
CA LYS A 111 -4.02 8.74 13.39
C LYS A 111 -4.49 9.66 14.52
N ILE A 112 -3.68 9.81 15.55
CA ILE A 112 -3.93 10.82 16.58
C ILE A 112 -3.50 12.16 16.00
N ASN A 113 -4.44 13.08 15.87
CA ASN A 113 -4.14 14.45 15.50
C ASN A 113 -3.91 15.22 16.80
N TYR A 114 -2.71 15.75 17.03
CA TYR A 114 -2.43 16.47 18.27
C TYR A 114 -3.32 17.72 18.38
N GLN A 115 -3.77 18.30 17.27
CA GLN A 115 -4.72 19.40 17.29
C GLN A 115 -6.07 19.05 17.94
N GLU A 116 -6.45 17.77 18.00
CA GLU A 116 -7.74 17.30 18.51
C GLU A 116 -7.62 16.67 19.91
N SER A 117 -7.75 17.54 20.91
CA SER A 117 -8.29 17.27 22.26
C SER A 117 -7.69 16.11 23.09
N THR A 118 -6.54 16.38 23.70
CA THR A 118 -6.18 15.81 25.02
C THR A 118 -5.49 16.88 25.88
N GLU A 119 -5.67 16.83 27.20
CA GLU A 119 -4.96 17.71 28.15
C GLU A 119 -3.43 17.56 28.02
N GLU A 120 -2.97 16.36 27.72
CA GLU A 120 -1.58 16.02 27.43
C GLU A 120 -1.03 16.78 26.21
N THR A 121 -1.87 16.99 25.20
CA THR A 121 -1.48 17.72 23.99
C THR A 121 -1.34 19.21 24.24
N LYS A 122 -2.25 19.79 25.04
CA LYS A 122 -2.16 21.22 25.40
C LYS A 122 -0.89 21.50 26.19
N LYS A 123 -0.52 20.59 27.10
CA LYS A 123 0.72 20.68 27.87
C LYS A 123 1.94 20.64 26.95
N LEU A 124 2.02 19.65 26.06
CA LEU A 124 3.12 19.52 25.09
C LEU A 124 3.23 20.72 24.14
N THR A 125 2.08 21.24 23.67
CA THR A 125 2.05 22.43 22.80
C THR A 125 2.55 23.66 23.53
N SER A 126 2.22 23.80 24.82
CA SER A 126 2.68 24.91 25.66
C SER A 126 4.19 24.82 25.93
N GLU A 127 4.69 23.61 26.24
CA GLU A 127 6.12 23.35 26.43
C GLU A 127 6.92 23.65 25.16
N LEU A 128 6.42 23.26 23.99
CA LEU A 128 7.09 23.55 22.72
C LEU A 128 7.08 25.05 22.40
N LYS A 129 5.97 25.75 22.63
CA LYS A 129 5.93 27.22 22.47
C LYS A 129 6.92 27.93 23.39
N GLU A 130 7.14 27.40 24.58
CA GLU A 130 8.13 27.95 25.52
C GLU A 130 9.56 27.75 25.00
N ILE A 131 9.88 26.55 24.51
CA ILE A 131 11.21 26.22 23.95
C ILE A 131 11.56 27.11 22.75
N PHE A 132 10.61 27.33 21.84
CA PHE A 132 10.85 28.07 20.59
C PHE A 132 10.60 29.59 20.69
N LYS A 133 10.32 30.13 21.89
CA LYS A 133 9.95 31.54 22.09
C LYS A 133 11.00 32.56 21.60
N ASN A 134 12.27 32.20 21.66
CA ASN A 134 13.39 33.08 21.30
C ASN A 134 13.91 32.86 19.87
N GLU A 135 13.31 31.94 19.12
CA GLU A 135 13.72 31.60 17.77
C GLU A 135 13.05 32.52 16.73
N ALA A 136 13.56 32.47 15.49
CA ALA A 136 13.01 33.23 14.38
C ALA A 136 11.52 32.90 14.12
N PRO A 137 10.70 33.85 13.65
CA PRO A 137 9.27 33.63 13.40
C PRO A 137 8.96 32.41 12.52
N GLU A 138 9.81 32.15 11.53
CA GLU A 138 9.69 30.99 10.63
C GLU A 138 9.82 29.66 11.37
N MET A 139 10.68 29.61 12.40
CA MET A 139 10.90 28.42 13.23
C MET A 139 9.74 28.20 14.20
N GLN A 140 9.11 29.29 14.66
CA GLN A 140 7.90 29.21 15.47
C GLN A 140 6.73 28.64 14.67
N GLU A 141 6.50 29.15 13.45
CA GLU A 141 5.47 28.61 12.54
C GLU A 141 5.74 27.14 12.18
N PHE A 142 7.01 26.80 11.91
CA PHE A 142 7.41 25.42 11.67
C PHE A 142 7.09 24.53 12.86
N SER A 143 7.39 24.97 14.09
CA SER A 143 7.12 24.18 15.29
C SER A 143 5.63 23.87 15.48
N GLU A 144 4.75 24.83 15.18
CA GLU A 144 3.30 24.62 15.28
C GLU A 144 2.77 23.68 14.20
N LYS A 145 3.28 23.82 12.97
CA LYS A 145 2.86 23.01 11.83
C LYS A 145 3.29 21.55 11.95
N PHE A 146 4.44 21.30 12.56
CA PHE A 146 5.04 19.97 12.68
C PHE A 146 4.91 19.36 14.09
N ILE A 147 3.99 19.88 14.90
CA ILE A 147 3.70 19.40 16.26
C ILE A 147 3.43 17.88 16.33
N ASP A 148 2.81 17.31 15.29
CA ASP A 148 2.54 15.87 15.16
C ASP A 148 3.81 15.00 15.04
N ILE A 149 4.94 15.61 14.64
CA ILE A 149 6.18 14.93 14.24
C ILE A 149 7.31 15.19 15.24
N ILE A 150 7.36 16.39 15.82
CA ILE A 150 8.42 16.86 16.72
C ILE A 150 8.66 16.01 17.98
N PRO A 151 7.66 15.47 18.70
CA PRO A 151 7.88 14.96 20.05
C PRO A 151 8.63 13.62 20.16
N LYS A 152 9.28 13.09 19.11
CA LYS A 152 9.93 11.76 19.18
C LYS A 152 11.45 11.77 18.97
N PRO A 153 12.24 11.35 19.97
CA PRO A 153 13.60 10.86 19.71
C PRO A 153 13.50 9.56 18.90
N LEU A 154 14.36 9.41 17.89
CA LEU A 154 14.32 8.27 16.96
C LEU A 154 14.73 6.92 17.60
N PHE A 155 15.24 6.89 18.83
CA PHE A 155 15.61 5.66 19.52
C PHE A 155 15.49 5.86 21.03
N THR A 156 14.88 4.90 21.73
CA THR A 156 15.06 4.64 23.16
C THR A 156 15.24 3.15 23.33
#